data_AF-A0A1Y2NQ14-F1
#
_entry.id   AF-A0A1Y2NQ14-F1
#
_cell.length_a   1.000
_cell.length_b   1.000
_cell.length_c   1.000
_cell.angle_alpha   90.00
_cell.angle_beta   90.00
_cell.angle_gamma   90.00
#
_symmetry.space_group_name_H-M   'P 1'
#
loop_
_entity.id
_entity.type
_entity.pdbx_description
1 polymer ?
#
loop_
_entity_poly.entity_id
_entity_poly.type
_entity_poly.pdbx_seq_one_letter_code
_entity_poly.pdbx_strand_id
1 'polypeptide(L)'
;MPTAVPRTASGDLDGDGRPETVAAAHCRAGSGTPPYGLYVLTGARSDADGGADTTKGARVVATLVDPADALSIGDLAIRDGVVTATVLGYTSPDVPRCCPDTHETVEWRWTGGRFLRTPATDR
;
A
#
# COMPACT_ATOMS: atom_id res chain seq x y z
N MET A 1 6.54 18.33 -6.26
CA MET A 1 6.57 18.31 -4.78
C MET A 1 7.24 17.01 -4.36
N PRO A 2 8.21 16.98 -3.42
CA PRO A 2 8.91 15.73 -3.12
C PRO A 2 7.98 14.77 -2.36
N THR A 3 7.75 13.60 -2.93
CA THR A 3 7.02 12.49 -2.31
C THR A 3 8.01 11.62 -1.52
N ALA A 4 7.60 11.11 -0.36
CA ALA A 4 8.33 10.10 0.40
C ALA A 4 7.65 8.73 0.25
N VAL A 5 8.46 7.67 0.15
CA VAL A 5 8.00 6.27 0.08
C VAL A 5 8.76 5.46 1.14
N PRO A 6 8.41 5.58 2.43
CA PRO A 6 9.20 4.99 3.51
C PRO A 6 9.02 3.47 3.65
N ARG A 7 8.03 2.87 2.99
CA ARG A 7 7.74 1.43 3.06
C ARG A 7 7.33 0.90 1.70
N THR A 8 7.90 -0.25 1.34
CA THR A 8 7.52 -1.01 0.15
C THR A 8 7.58 -2.51 0.44
N ALA A 9 6.68 -3.28 -0.16
CA ALA A 9 6.74 -4.73 -0.18
C ALA A 9 6.42 -5.23 -1.59
N SER A 10 6.99 -6.35 -2.02
CA SER A 10 6.70 -6.95 -3.32
C SER A 10 6.34 -8.42 -3.18
N GLY A 11 5.46 -8.90 -4.06
CA GLY A 11 5.02 -10.28 -4.13
C GLY A 11 3.93 -10.45 -5.18
N ASP A 12 3.70 -11.69 -5.60
CA ASP A 12 2.65 -12.04 -6.55
C ASP A 12 1.29 -11.98 -5.84
N LEU A 13 0.48 -10.96 -6.16
CA LEU A 13 -0.77 -10.67 -5.46
C LEU A 13 -1.99 -11.26 -6.16
N ASP A 14 -1.92 -11.51 -7.46
CA ASP A 14 -3.03 -12.04 -8.24
C ASP A 14 -2.83 -13.50 -8.71
N GLY A 15 -1.64 -14.06 -8.48
CA GLY A 15 -1.29 -15.45 -8.78
C GLY A 15 -0.85 -15.68 -10.22
N ASP A 16 -0.52 -14.62 -10.98
CA ASP A 16 -0.10 -14.73 -12.38
C ASP A 16 1.40 -15.05 -12.56
N GLY A 17 2.14 -15.17 -11.46
CA GLY A 17 3.57 -15.42 -11.43
C GLY A 17 4.45 -14.17 -11.58
N ARG A 18 3.87 -12.97 -11.64
CA ARG A 18 4.57 -11.69 -11.70
C ARG A 18 4.39 -10.96 -10.39
N PRO A 19 5.46 -10.42 -9.79
CA PRO A 19 5.32 -9.68 -8.54
C PRO A 19 4.77 -8.28 -8.77
N GLU A 20 3.78 -7.90 -7.98
CA GLU A 20 3.38 -6.52 -7.74
C GLU A 20 4.25 -5.88 -6.64
N THR A 21 4.26 -4.55 -6.61
CA THR A 21 4.85 -3.76 -5.51
C THR A 21 3.76 -2.97 -4.83
N VAL A 22 3.69 -3.05 -3.50
CA VAL A 22 2.87 -2.17 -2.67
C VAL A 22 3.76 -1.11 -2.06
N ALA A 23 3.40 0.16 -2.26
CA ALA A 23 4.15 1.31 -1.76
C ALA A 23 3.27 2.17 -0.85
N ALA A 24 3.74 2.39 0.38
CA ALA A 24 3.17 3.40 1.26
C ALA A 24 3.86 4.73 0.95
N ALA A 25 3.11 5.72 0.50
CA ALA A 25 3.64 7.00 0.08
C ALA A 25 2.90 8.16 0.72
N HIS A 26 3.62 9.24 1.03
CA HIS A 26 3.05 10.47 1.57
C HIS A 26 3.86 11.68 1.11
N CYS A 27 3.30 12.88 1.23
CA CYS A 27 4.06 14.10 0.98
C CYS A 27 5.20 14.24 2.00
N ARG A 28 6.37 14.73 1.58
CA ARG A 28 7.40 15.14 2.54
C ARG A 28 6.92 16.42 3.24
N ALA A 29 6.73 16.39 4.56
CA ALA A 29 6.43 17.57 5.36
C ALA A 29 7.58 17.88 6.31
N GLY A 30 7.79 19.17 6.59
CA GLY A 30 8.76 19.62 7.59
C GLY A 30 8.33 19.33 9.03
N SER A 31 7.02 19.16 9.28
CA SER A 31 6.46 18.80 10.58
C SER A 31 5.30 17.83 10.43
N GLY A 32 5.23 16.85 11.34
CA GLY A 32 4.21 15.80 11.34
C GLY A 32 4.38 14.78 10.22
N THR A 33 3.44 13.85 10.13
CA THR A 33 3.41 12.83 9.10
C THR A 33 2.15 13.02 8.28
N PRO A 34 2.24 13.55 7.05
CA PRO A 34 1.10 13.65 6.16
C PRO A 34 0.44 12.28 5.95
N PRO A 35 -0.86 12.25 5.66
CA PRO A 35 -1.55 10.99 5.50
C PRO A 35 -0.97 10.20 4.33
N TYR A 36 -0.95 8.88 4.52
CA TYR A 36 -0.41 7.95 3.56
C TYR A 36 -1.48 7.58 2.54
N GLY A 37 -1.03 7.41 1.30
CA GLY A 37 -1.68 6.49 0.37
C GLY A 37 -0.92 5.17 0.34
N LEU A 38 -1.66 4.06 0.25
CA LEU A 38 -1.10 2.73 0.06
C LEU A 38 -1.48 2.23 -1.34
N TYR A 39 -0.51 2.15 -2.24
CA TYR A 39 -0.75 1.92 -3.65
C TYR A 39 -0.19 0.57 -4.09
N VAL A 40 -0.93 -0.15 -4.91
CA VAL A 40 -0.45 -1.35 -5.61
C VAL A 40 0.01 -0.93 -7.00
N LEU A 41 1.27 -1.22 -7.28
CA LEU A 41 1.91 -1.00 -8.57
C LEU A 41 2.20 -2.35 -9.22
N THR A 42 2.00 -2.40 -10.52
CA THR A 42 2.47 -3.51 -11.35
C THR A 42 3.55 -2.99 -12.28
N GLY A 43 4.54 -3.84 -12.54
CA GLY A 43 5.64 -3.52 -13.46
C GLY A 43 5.17 -3.31 -14.90
N ALA A 44 6.07 -2.76 -15.72
CA ALA A 44 5.90 -2.81 -17.16
C ALA A 44 5.70 -4.26 -17.61
N ARG A 45 4.77 -4.50 -18.56
CA ARG A 45 4.65 -5.84 -19.16
C ARG A 45 6.01 -6.20 -19.76
N SER A 46 6.54 -7.36 -19.39
CA SER A 46 7.61 -7.95 -20.17
C SER A 46 7.08 -8.23 -21.58
N ASP A 47 7.80 -7.72 -22.58
CA ASP A 47 7.62 -8.10 -23.97
C ASP A 47 7.96 -9.58 -24.16
N ALA A 48 7.53 -10.16 -25.28
CA ALA A 48 7.57 -11.61 -25.52
C ALA A 48 8.98 -12.23 -25.41
N ASP A 49 10.04 -11.41 -25.51
CA ASP A 49 11.45 -11.80 -25.41
C ASP A 49 12.05 -11.60 -23.99
N GLY A 50 11.23 -11.32 -22.98
CA GLY A 50 11.69 -11.16 -21.59
C GLY A 50 12.41 -9.84 -21.31
N GLY A 51 12.45 -8.92 -22.27
CA GLY A 51 12.71 -7.51 -22.02
C GLY A 51 11.58 -6.91 -21.18
N ALA A 52 11.86 -5.87 -20.41
CA ALA A 52 10.80 -5.02 -19.87
C ALA A 52 10.51 -3.94 -20.91
N ASP A 53 9.25 -3.78 -21.32
CA ASP A 53 8.82 -2.64 -22.15
C ASP A 53 8.88 -1.38 -21.28
N THR A 54 10.09 -0.82 -21.17
CA THR A 54 10.39 0.36 -20.34
C THR A 54 9.61 1.60 -20.79
N THR A 55 8.95 1.56 -21.95
CA THR A 55 8.10 2.66 -22.44
C THR A 55 6.75 2.73 -21.73
N LYS A 56 6.30 1.67 -21.04
CA LYS A 56 4.98 1.63 -20.36
C LYS A 56 4.99 1.99 -18.88
N GLY A 57 6.17 2.09 -18.25
CA GLY A 57 6.33 2.47 -16.85
C GLY A 57 5.59 1.58 -15.83
N ALA A 58 5.89 1.78 -14.54
CA ALA A 58 5.05 1.23 -13.48
C ALA A 58 3.72 2.00 -13.46
N ARG A 59 2.62 1.28 -13.22
CA ARG A 59 1.28 1.88 -13.12
C ARG A 59 0.62 1.50 -11.80
N VAL A 60 -0.11 2.44 -11.20
CA VAL A 60 -0.98 2.15 -10.05
C VAL A 60 -2.19 1.37 -10.56
N VAL A 61 -2.42 0.19 -10.00
CA VAL A 61 -3.57 -0.68 -10.34
C VAL A 61 -4.60 -0.75 -9.22
N ALA A 62 -4.23 -0.41 -7.99
CA ALA A 62 -5.16 -0.26 -6.89
C ALA A 62 -4.64 0.76 -5.86
N THR A 63 -5.59 1.35 -5.13
CA THR A 63 -5.32 2.17 -3.95
C THR A 63 -5.99 1.46 -2.77
N LEU A 64 -5.20 0.92 -1.85
CA LEU A 64 -5.67 0.16 -0.68
C LEU A 64 -6.06 1.07 0.47
N VAL A 65 -5.39 2.22 0.58
CA VAL A 65 -5.68 3.30 1.52
C VAL A 65 -5.62 4.62 0.75
N ASP A 66 -6.69 5.40 0.82
CA ASP A 66 -6.76 6.72 0.19
C ASP A 66 -6.13 7.76 1.14
N PRO A 67 -5.24 8.64 0.67
CA PRO A 67 -4.73 9.75 1.49
C PRO A 67 -5.82 10.58 2.19
N ALA A 68 -7.03 10.66 1.62
CA ALA A 68 -8.17 11.35 2.20
C ALA A 68 -8.72 10.68 3.47
N ASP A 69 -8.50 9.38 3.67
CA ASP A 69 -8.86 8.64 4.90
C ASP A 69 -8.05 9.12 6.10
N ALA A 70 -7.00 9.88 5.84
CA ALA A 70 -6.11 10.47 6.81
C ALA A 70 -5.45 9.45 7.76
N LEU A 71 -5.09 8.28 7.22
CA LEU A 71 -4.44 7.19 7.93
C LEU A 71 -2.91 7.24 7.80
N SER A 72 -2.22 6.61 8.74
CA SER A 72 -0.77 6.34 8.65
C SER A 72 -0.49 4.85 8.52
N ILE A 73 0.58 4.51 7.81
CA ILE A 73 1.01 3.12 7.60
C ILE A 73 2.27 2.85 8.41
N GLY A 74 2.21 1.80 9.24
CA GLY A 74 3.34 1.28 10.00
C GLY A 74 4.07 0.17 9.24
N ASP A 75 4.08 -1.03 9.81
CA ASP A 75 4.61 -2.23 9.17
C ASP A 75 3.84 -2.55 7.88
N LEU A 76 4.56 -3.08 6.89
CA LEU A 76 4.02 -3.48 5.59
C LEU A 76 4.74 -4.73 5.10
N ALA A 77 3.99 -5.76 4.75
CA ALA A 77 4.52 -7.01 4.24
C ALA A 77 3.61 -7.62 3.17
N ILE A 78 4.19 -8.49 2.34
CA ILE A 78 3.44 -9.39 1.46
C ILE A 78 3.88 -10.82 1.76
N ARG A 79 2.90 -11.71 1.94
CA ARG A 79 3.06 -13.15 2.17
C ARG A 79 1.91 -13.89 1.50
N ASP A 80 2.22 -14.91 0.70
CA ASP A 80 1.22 -15.79 0.06
C ASP A 80 0.07 -15.04 -0.66
N GLY A 81 0.42 -13.98 -1.40
CA GLY A 81 -0.53 -13.12 -2.13
C GLY A 81 -1.41 -12.23 -1.25
N VAL A 82 -1.07 -12.10 0.04
CA VAL A 82 -1.78 -11.25 1.01
C VAL A 82 -0.87 -10.08 1.39
N VAL A 83 -1.42 -8.87 1.28
CA VAL A 83 -0.80 -7.65 1.81
C VAL A 83 -1.21 -7.53 3.28
N THR A 84 -0.25 -7.41 4.19
CA THR A 84 -0.53 -7.10 5.60
C THR A 84 0.07 -5.75 5.94
N ALA A 85 -0.70 -4.88 6.60
CA ALA A 85 -0.16 -3.64 7.13
C ALA A 85 -0.72 -3.28 8.50
N THR A 86 0.11 -2.59 9.26
CA THR A 86 -0.33 -1.80 10.42
C THR A 86 -0.92 -0.49 9.92
N VAL A 87 -2.17 -0.22 10.28
CA VAL A 87 -2.89 1.02 9.99
C VAL A 87 -3.11 1.77 11.29
N LEU A 88 -2.68 3.03 11.31
CA LEU A 88 -2.85 3.96 12.41
C LEU A 88 -3.88 5.02 12.03
N GLY A 89 -4.90 5.21 12.87
CA GLY A 89 -6.00 6.14 12.60
C GLY A 89 -6.44 6.93 13.83
N TYR A 90 -7.63 7.52 13.75
CA TYR A 90 -8.14 8.43 14.77
C TYR A 90 -9.56 8.04 15.18
N THR A 91 -9.83 7.96 16.48
CA THR A 91 -11.20 7.71 17.00
C THR A 91 -12.14 8.89 16.74
N SER A 92 -11.60 10.11 16.67
CA SER A 92 -12.37 11.34 16.44
C SER A 92 -11.50 12.41 15.76
N PRO A 93 -12.11 13.47 15.18
CA PRO A 93 -11.36 14.58 14.58
C PRO A 93 -10.63 15.46 15.61
N ASP A 94 -10.92 15.32 16.91
CA ASP A 94 -10.28 16.09 17.98
C ASP A 94 -8.91 15.53 18.38
N VAL A 95 -8.60 14.30 17.97
CA VAL A 95 -7.31 13.67 18.22
C VAL A 95 -6.22 14.38 17.39
N PRO A 96 -5.14 14.88 18.01
CA PRO A 96 -4.09 15.59 17.30
C PRO A 96 -3.44 14.73 16.20
N ARG A 97 -3.22 15.32 15.01
CA ARG A 97 -2.61 14.63 13.86
C ARG A 97 -1.24 14.02 14.14
N CYS A 98 -0.48 14.57 15.10
CA CYS A 98 0.81 13.98 15.51
C CYS A 98 0.69 12.56 16.06
N CYS A 99 -0.50 12.20 16.52
CA CYS A 99 -0.68 11.20 17.55
C CYS A 99 -1.95 10.37 17.27
N PRO A 100 -1.95 9.53 16.21
CA PRO A 100 -3.01 8.54 15.99
C PRO A 100 -3.26 7.71 17.26
N ASP A 101 -4.53 7.47 17.59
CA ASP A 101 -4.95 6.77 18.82
C ASP A 101 -5.62 5.41 18.55
N THR A 102 -5.72 5.02 17.29
CA THR A 102 -6.14 3.66 16.89
C THR A 102 -5.02 2.96 16.14
N HIS A 103 -4.94 1.64 16.33
CA HIS A 103 -3.97 0.77 15.69
C HIS A 103 -4.64 -0.54 15.32
N GLU A 104 -4.65 -0.86 14.03
CA GLU A 104 -5.21 -2.09 13.47
C GLU A 104 -4.18 -2.76 12.58
N THR A 105 -4.03 -4.08 12.72
CA THR A 105 -3.37 -4.89 11.70
C THR A 105 -4.44 -5.38 10.75
N VAL A 106 -4.27 -5.13 9.46
CA VAL A 106 -5.23 -5.51 8.42
C VAL A 106 -4.57 -6.24 7.27
N GLU A 107 -5.38 -7.03 6.58
CA GLU A 107 -4.99 -7.79 5.40
C GLU A 107 -5.79 -7.32 4.19
N TRP A 108 -5.14 -7.31 3.01
CA TRP A 108 -5.81 -7.21 1.73
C TRP A 108 -5.49 -8.44 0.89
N ARG A 109 -6.55 -9.07 0.36
CA ARG A 109 -6.44 -10.19 -0.57
C ARG A 109 -7.10 -9.85 -1.90
N TRP A 110 -6.43 -10.17 -3.00
CA TRP A 110 -7.05 -10.09 -4.32
C TRP A 110 -8.18 -11.12 -4.43
N THR A 111 -9.38 -10.67 -4.78
CA THR A 111 -10.55 -11.53 -4.94
C THR A 111 -11.46 -10.95 -6.01
N GLY A 112 -11.60 -11.69 -7.11
CA GLY A 112 -12.56 -11.34 -8.18
C GLY A 112 -12.35 -9.96 -8.80
N GLY A 113 -11.10 -9.52 -8.99
CA GLY A 113 -10.79 -8.26 -9.67
C GLY A 113 -10.58 -7.04 -8.77
N ARG A 114 -10.59 -7.23 -7.45
CA ARG A 114 -10.32 -6.15 -6.47
C ARG A 114 -9.64 -6.69 -5.22
N PHE A 115 -9.02 -5.80 -4.45
CA PHE A 115 -8.53 -6.11 -3.12
C PHE A 115 -9.65 -5.97 -2.08
N LEU A 116 -9.86 -7.00 -1.28
CA LEU A 116 -10.77 -6.97 -0.13
C LEU A 116 -9.97 -6.77 1.15
N ARG A 117 -10.29 -5.72 1.92
CA ARG A 117 -9.73 -5.47 3.26
C ARG A 117 -10.45 -6.28 4.31
N THR A 118 -9.71 -6.96 5.19
CA THR A 118 -10.22 -7.62 6.39
C THR A 118 -9.28 -7.33 7.58
N PRO A 119 -9.73 -7.48 8.84
CA PRO A 119 -8.81 -7.58 9.96
C PRO A 119 -7.79 -8.69 9.70
N ALA A 120 -6.54 -8.48 10.14
CA ALA A 120 -5.55 -9.55 10.09
C ALA A 120 -5.96 -10.67 11.03
N THR A 121 -5.78 -11.91 10.59
CA THR A 121 -5.91 -13.08 11.45
C THR A 121 -4.54 -13.42 12.00
N ASP A 122 -4.43 -13.63 13.31
CA ASP A 122 -3.23 -14.24 13.88
C ASP A 122 -2.98 -15.58 13.14
N ARG A 123 -1.86 -15.68 12.43
CA ARG A 123 -1.40 -16.89 11.74
C ARG A 123 -0.19 -17.45 12.43
#